data_AF-E6SSF4-F1
#
_entry.id   AF-E6SSF4-F1
#
_cell.length_a   1.000
_cell.length_b   1.000
_cell.length_c   1.000
_cell.angle_alpha   90.00
_cell.angle_beta   90.00
_cell.angle_gamma   90.00
#
_symmetry.space_group_name_H-M   'P 1'
#
loop_
_entity.id
_entity.type
_entity.pdbx_description
1 polymer ?
#
loop_
_entity_poly.entity_id
_entity_poly.type
_entity_poly.pdbx_seq_one_letter_code
_entity_poly.pdbx_strand_id
1 'polypeptide(L)'
;MKKTSAFIEILFASALFFASCQKDVEVWDSATLDYSGRYVVKLMNENMTETQHDYDGTELRIYNTSANVANEMWIENIIPDVISLKSKFFFTGSPTSFKSTSTEFDKLTDNLLSITAPSKEPTADGQTTEVKRKDLRAYVEDGKIIPKAVTTKGGNTADSLYLKIKLYSGTVTFKSQKKPESEWKNPTVPEYSWKLSSIAHDAGKDKTVVIGGYTYTGFPEDNY
;
A
#
# COMPACT_ATOMS: atom_id res chain seq x y z
N MET A 1 -53.66 45.67 24.32
CA MET A 1 -52.58 44.79 24.82
C MET A 1 -52.49 43.41 24.13
N LYS A 2 -53.43 42.99 23.27
CA LYS A 2 -53.33 41.69 22.57
C LYS A 2 -52.40 41.66 21.33
N LYS A 3 -52.10 42.81 20.71
CA LYS A 3 -51.30 42.87 19.47
C LYS A 3 -49.78 42.87 19.68
N THR A 4 -49.31 43.30 20.86
CA THR A 4 -47.88 43.32 21.21
C THR A 4 -47.35 41.96 21.68
N SER A 5 -48.20 41.12 22.30
CA SER A 5 -47.81 39.76 22.70
C SER A 5 -47.57 38.83 21.50
N ALA A 6 -48.33 38.99 20.41
CA ALA A 6 -48.18 38.18 19.20
C ALA A 6 -46.84 38.41 18.47
N PHE A 7 -46.27 39.62 18.55
CA PHE A 7 -44.99 39.94 17.89
C PHE A 7 -43.79 39.35 18.65
N ILE A 8 -43.88 39.23 19.98
CA ILE A 8 -42.80 38.65 20.81
C ILE A 8 -42.75 37.12 20.65
N GLU A 9 -43.92 36.47 20.53
CA GLU A 9 -44.00 35.02 20.29
C GLU A 9 -43.48 34.62 18.91
N ILE A 10 -43.71 35.45 17.87
CA ILE A 10 -43.17 35.22 16.53
C ILE A 10 -41.65 35.45 16.48
N LEU A 11 -41.13 36.41 17.26
CA LEU A 11 -39.69 36.68 17.34
C LEU A 11 -38.93 35.55 18.07
N PHE A 12 -39.56 34.92 19.08
CA PHE A 12 -38.98 33.75 19.78
C PHE A 12 -39.09 32.47 18.94
N ALA A 13 -40.18 32.29 18.19
CA ALA A 13 -40.34 31.14 17.30
C ALA A 13 -39.35 31.16 16.11
N SER A 14 -38.98 32.35 15.62
CA SER A 14 -38.02 32.51 14.52
C SER A 14 -36.55 32.33 14.94
N ALA A 15 -36.21 32.55 16.21
CA ALA A 15 -34.87 32.30 16.74
C ALA A 15 -34.55 30.80 16.91
N LEU A 16 -35.58 29.95 17.08
CA LEU A 16 -35.41 28.49 17.21
C LEU A 16 -35.13 27.77 15.89
N PHE A 17 -35.36 28.42 14.74
CA PHE A 17 -35.04 27.85 13.42
C PHE A 17 -33.56 28.04 13.01
N PHE A 18 -32.78 28.84 13.73
CA PHE A 18 -31.35 29.03 13.45
C PHE A 18 -30.43 28.09 14.26
N ALA A 19 -30.99 27.28 15.16
CA ALA A 19 -30.30 26.10 15.67
C ALA A 19 -30.37 24.99 14.61
N SER A 20 -29.84 25.26 13.42
CA SER A 20 -29.42 24.20 12.51
C SER A 20 -28.43 23.35 13.29
N CYS A 21 -28.87 22.17 13.72
CA CYS A 21 -28.02 21.07 14.15
C CYS A 21 -27.11 20.69 12.96
N GLN A 22 -26.09 21.51 12.67
CA GLN A 22 -24.88 20.98 12.07
C GLN A 22 -24.26 20.12 13.16
N LYS A 23 -24.72 18.86 13.26
CA LYS A 23 -23.89 17.83 13.85
C LYS A 23 -22.58 17.88 13.07
N ASP A 24 -21.46 18.04 13.77
CA ASP A 24 -20.15 17.90 13.16
C ASP A 24 -20.19 16.62 12.32
N VAL A 25 -19.88 16.75 11.04
CA VAL A 25 -19.85 15.60 10.14
C VAL A 25 -18.79 14.67 10.71
N GLU A 26 -19.23 13.50 11.18
CA GLU A 26 -18.31 12.46 11.62
C GLU A 26 -17.47 12.06 10.41
N VAL A 27 -16.20 12.49 10.39
CA VAL A 27 -15.25 12.05 9.39
C VAL A 27 -14.87 10.62 9.77
N TRP A 28 -15.37 9.65 9.00
CA TRP A 28 -15.00 8.26 9.19
C TRP A 28 -13.58 8.04 8.69
N ASP A 29 -12.63 8.26 9.59
CA ASP A 29 -11.23 7.99 9.34
C ASP A 29 -10.98 6.48 9.28
N SER A 30 -10.05 6.09 8.40
CA SER A 30 -9.59 4.71 8.37
C SER A 30 -8.82 4.38 9.66
N ALA A 31 -8.83 3.12 10.07
CA ALA A 31 -8.10 2.64 11.24
C ALA A 31 -6.57 2.78 11.12
N THR A 32 -6.08 3.15 9.93
CA THR A 32 -4.65 3.33 9.62
C THR A 32 -4.36 4.72 9.07
N LEU A 33 -5.21 5.73 9.34
CA LEU A 33 -5.06 7.08 8.79
C LEU A 33 -3.65 7.64 8.99
N ASP A 34 -3.10 7.51 10.20
CA ASP A 34 -1.77 8.05 10.54
C ASP A 34 -0.60 7.38 9.80
N TYR A 35 -0.84 6.22 9.18
CA TYR A 35 0.12 5.54 8.31
C TYR A 35 -0.13 5.85 6.83
N SER A 36 -1.35 6.23 6.49
CA SER A 36 -1.83 6.22 5.12
C SER A 36 -1.42 7.50 4.40
N GLY A 37 -0.95 7.36 3.17
CA GLY A 37 -0.47 8.49 2.40
C GLY A 37 0.16 8.09 1.08
N ARG A 38 0.38 9.10 0.25
CA ARG A 38 1.26 9.06 -0.91
C ARG A 38 2.56 9.71 -0.47
N TYR A 39 3.68 9.06 -0.73
CA TYR A 39 5.00 9.52 -0.31
C TYR A 39 5.90 9.65 -1.53
N VAL A 40 6.56 10.78 -1.66
CA VAL A 40 7.66 10.97 -2.62
C VAL A 40 8.91 10.38 -1.98
N VAL A 41 9.57 9.46 -2.67
CA VAL A 41 10.57 8.58 -2.05
C VAL A 41 11.90 8.54 -2.79
N LYS A 42 12.94 8.27 -2.01
CA LYS A 42 14.31 7.97 -2.41
C LYS A 42 14.68 6.61 -1.82
N LEU A 43 15.34 5.75 -2.62
CA LEU A 43 15.78 4.43 -2.18
C LEU A 43 17.29 4.36 -2.09
N MET A 44 17.76 3.74 -1.02
CA MET A 44 19.16 3.53 -0.72
C MET A 44 19.42 2.07 -0.38
N ASN A 45 20.68 1.67 -0.50
CA ASN A 45 21.13 0.39 0.01
C ASN A 45 20.99 0.31 1.55
N GLU A 46 21.18 -0.89 2.11
CA GLU A 46 20.98 -1.14 3.55
C GLU A 46 21.75 -0.19 4.47
N ASN A 47 22.98 0.18 4.07
CA ASN A 47 23.87 1.03 4.85
C ASN A 47 23.67 2.52 4.60
N MET A 48 22.71 2.90 3.75
CA MET A 48 22.43 4.28 3.35
C MET A 48 23.64 5.00 2.71
N THR A 49 24.54 4.26 2.08
CA THR A 49 25.76 4.80 1.43
C THR A 49 25.60 5.00 -0.07
N GLU A 50 24.70 4.24 -0.69
CA GLU A 50 24.46 4.27 -2.14
C GLU A 50 22.98 4.56 -2.40
N THR A 51 22.72 5.56 -3.25
CA THR A 51 21.37 5.87 -3.74
C THR A 51 21.07 4.98 -4.94
N GLN A 52 20.07 4.11 -4.81
CA GLN A 52 19.60 3.23 -5.88
C GLN A 52 18.53 3.90 -6.76
N HIS A 53 17.78 4.83 -6.18
CA HIS A 53 16.80 5.66 -6.86
C HIS A 53 16.68 6.98 -6.11
N ASP A 54 16.82 8.10 -6.82
CA ASP A 54 16.61 9.43 -6.26
C ASP A 54 15.20 9.93 -6.60
N TYR A 55 14.79 11.06 -6.03
CA TYR A 55 13.46 11.63 -6.26
C TYR A 55 13.23 11.96 -7.75
N ASP A 56 12.28 11.26 -8.38
CA ASP A 56 11.91 11.44 -9.80
C ASP A 56 10.38 11.55 -10.03
N GLY A 57 9.63 11.72 -8.95
CA GLY A 57 8.17 11.78 -8.96
C GLY A 57 7.51 10.42 -8.72
N THR A 58 8.28 9.34 -8.60
CA THR A 58 7.75 8.04 -8.19
C THR A 58 7.27 8.08 -6.74
N GLU A 59 6.10 7.47 -6.52
CA GLU A 59 5.44 7.46 -5.22
C GLU A 59 5.43 6.08 -4.59
N LEU A 60 5.58 6.05 -3.28
CA LEU A 60 5.17 4.94 -2.43
C LEU A 60 3.80 5.25 -1.83
N ARG A 61 2.91 4.28 -1.83
CA ARG A 61 1.56 4.40 -1.28
C ARG A 61 1.41 3.48 -0.10
N ILE A 62 0.94 4.02 1.02
CA ILE A 62 0.49 3.27 2.18
C ILE A 62 -0.99 3.54 2.34
N TYR A 63 -1.82 2.50 2.42
CA TYR A 63 -3.27 2.67 2.54
C TYR A 63 -3.93 1.52 3.28
N ASN A 64 -5.09 1.80 3.87
CA ASN A 64 -5.87 0.84 4.65
C ASN A 64 -6.32 -0.36 3.80
N THR A 65 -6.51 -1.50 4.44
CA THR A 65 -7.18 -2.62 3.79
C THR A 65 -8.70 -2.46 3.85
N SER A 66 -9.43 -3.21 3.02
CA SER A 66 -10.89 -3.24 3.04
C SER A 66 -11.48 -3.75 4.36
N ALA A 67 -10.69 -4.48 5.16
CA ALA A 67 -11.10 -4.90 6.50
C ALA A 67 -11.09 -3.74 7.51
N ASN A 68 -10.40 -2.63 7.19
CA ASN A 68 -10.26 -1.45 8.04
C ASN A 68 -9.80 -1.78 9.47
N VAL A 69 -8.77 -2.62 9.58
CA VAL A 69 -8.19 -3.05 10.86
C VAL A 69 -6.93 -2.24 11.15
N ALA A 70 -6.77 -1.82 12.41
CA ALA A 70 -5.57 -1.11 12.84
C ALA A 70 -4.30 -1.93 12.56
N ASN A 71 -3.23 -1.26 12.13
CA ASN A 71 -1.94 -1.86 11.79
C ASN A 71 -1.98 -2.92 10.67
N GLU A 72 -3.07 -3.00 9.90
CA GLU A 72 -3.15 -3.78 8.66
C GLU A 72 -3.27 -2.84 7.47
N MET A 73 -2.26 -2.82 6.59
CA MET A 73 -2.22 -1.89 5.47
C MET A 73 -1.53 -2.46 4.25
N TRP A 74 -1.86 -1.92 3.09
CA TRP A 74 -1.12 -2.16 1.86
C TRP A 74 0.07 -1.21 1.79
N ILE A 75 1.21 -1.72 1.34
CA ILE A 75 2.31 -0.90 0.80
C ILE A 75 2.43 -1.24 -0.68
N GLU A 76 2.36 -0.21 -1.51
CA GLU A 76 2.45 -0.29 -2.95
C GLU A 76 3.48 0.71 -3.48
N ASN A 77 4.45 0.22 -4.24
CA ASN A 77 5.46 1.02 -4.90
C ASN A 77 5.96 0.28 -6.14
N ILE A 78 6.13 1.02 -7.25
CA ILE A 78 6.68 0.49 -8.48
C ILE A 78 7.78 1.45 -8.90
N ILE A 79 9.02 1.08 -8.63
CA ILE A 79 10.21 1.77 -9.13
C ILE A 79 10.87 0.80 -10.12
N PRO A 80 10.81 1.11 -11.43
CA PRO A 80 11.44 0.29 -12.46
C PRO A 80 12.86 -0.09 -12.08
N ASP A 81 13.21 -1.35 -12.33
CA ASP A 81 14.54 -1.94 -12.10
C ASP A 81 15.05 -1.99 -10.63
N VAL A 82 14.40 -1.34 -9.68
CA VAL A 82 14.81 -1.32 -8.26
C VAL A 82 13.92 -2.20 -7.39
N ILE A 83 12.62 -1.89 -7.32
CA ILE A 83 11.63 -2.62 -6.53
C ILE A 83 10.23 -2.48 -7.14
N SER A 84 9.53 -3.60 -7.23
CA SER A 84 8.09 -3.62 -7.52
C SER A 84 7.40 -4.35 -6.38
N LEU A 85 6.68 -3.61 -5.54
CA LEU A 85 6.05 -4.13 -4.32
C LEU A 85 4.57 -3.77 -4.32
N LYS A 86 3.71 -4.77 -4.13
CA LYS A 86 2.32 -4.61 -3.72
C LYS A 86 2.00 -5.74 -2.75
N SER A 87 2.08 -5.45 -1.46
CA SER A 87 1.86 -6.45 -0.42
C SER A 87 1.14 -5.86 0.79
N LYS A 88 0.47 -6.73 1.54
CA LYS A 88 -0.24 -6.37 2.77
C LYS A 88 0.68 -6.60 3.97
N PHE A 89 0.86 -5.60 4.80
CA PHE A 89 1.69 -5.67 5.99
C PHE A 89 0.85 -5.62 7.26
N PHE A 90 1.34 -6.31 8.28
CA PHE A 90 0.79 -6.32 9.63
C PHE A 90 1.86 -5.79 10.57
N PHE A 91 1.55 -4.74 11.32
CA PHE A 91 2.53 -4.04 12.14
C PHE A 91 2.27 -4.17 13.65
N THR A 92 3.37 -4.04 14.40
CA THR A 92 3.35 -3.70 15.82
C THR A 92 3.95 -2.32 16.01
N GLY A 93 3.48 -1.57 17.00
CA GLY A 93 3.98 -0.23 17.33
C GLY A 93 3.00 0.87 16.95
N SER A 94 3.54 2.04 16.63
CA SER A 94 2.82 3.25 16.22
C SER A 94 3.50 3.87 15.01
N PRO A 95 2.88 4.85 14.32
CA PRO A 95 3.49 5.50 13.15
C PRO A 95 4.92 6.01 13.40
N THR A 96 5.24 6.50 14.60
CA THR A 96 6.58 7.00 14.93
C THR A 96 7.64 5.91 15.13
N SER A 97 7.23 4.65 15.32
CA SER A 97 8.11 3.48 15.40
C SER A 97 7.28 2.20 15.24
N PHE A 98 7.37 1.59 14.06
CA PHE A 98 6.66 0.35 13.73
C PHE A 98 7.55 -0.65 13.01
N LYS A 99 7.14 -1.91 13.04
CA LYS A 99 7.79 -3.02 12.32
C LYS A 99 6.80 -4.14 12.06
N SER A 100 7.11 -5.03 11.13
CA SER A 100 6.27 -6.20 10.83
C SER A 100 6.14 -7.14 12.04
N THR A 101 4.95 -7.70 12.23
CA THR A 101 4.64 -8.67 13.29
C THR A 101 5.40 -9.99 13.15
N SER A 102 5.86 -10.30 11.94
CA SER A 102 6.62 -11.50 11.61
C SER A 102 7.76 -11.17 10.66
N THR A 103 8.83 -11.94 10.76
CA THR A 103 9.95 -11.98 9.81
C THR A 103 10.05 -13.31 9.09
N GLU A 104 9.28 -14.33 9.51
CA GLU A 104 9.31 -15.68 8.91
C GLU A 104 8.66 -15.68 7.53
N PHE A 105 9.40 -16.15 6.51
CA PHE A 105 8.95 -16.15 5.10
C PHE A 105 7.53 -16.70 4.92
N ASP A 106 7.20 -17.82 5.57
CA ASP A 106 5.91 -18.51 5.43
C ASP A 106 4.72 -17.79 6.07
N LYS A 107 4.98 -16.81 6.94
CA LYS A 107 3.96 -16.00 7.61
C LYS A 107 3.73 -14.65 6.93
N LEU A 108 4.57 -14.31 5.95
CA LEU A 108 4.45 -13.07 5.19
C LEU A 108 3.47 -13.26 4.02
N THR A 109 2.90 -12.14 3.60
CA THR A 109 1.97 -12.06 2.47
C THR A 109 2.73 -11.97 1.16
N ASP A 110 2.16 -12.56 0.12
CA ASP A 110 2.74 -12.53 -1.22
C ASP A 110 2.69 -11.12 -1.81
N ASN A 111 3.80 -10.72 -2.42
CA ASN A 111 3.84 -9.56 -3.30
C ASN A 111 3.11 -9.89 -4.61
N LEU A 112 1.95 -9.27 -4.81
CA LEU A 112 1.06 -9.56 -5.92
C LEU A 112 1.70 -9.32 -7.29
N LEU A 113 2.67 -8.41 -7.37
CA LEU A 113 3.38 -8.13 -8.62
C LEU A 113 4.36 -9.27 -8.97
N SER A 114 4.98 -9.90 -7.98
CA SER A 114 6.00 -10.94 -8.17
C SER A 114 5.42 -12.33 -8.40
N ILE A 115 4.17 -12.58 -8.02
CA ILE A 115 3.48 -13.87 -8.24
C ILE A 115 2.64 -13.91 -9.52
N THR A 116 2.82 -12.94 -10.42
CA THR A 116 2.11 -12.90 -11.71
C THR A 116 2.45 -14.12 -12.56
N ALA A 117 1.40 -14.73 -13.13
CA ALA A 117 1.51 -15.89 -14.01
C ALA A 117 2.43 -15.61 -15.22
N PRO A 118 3.20 -16.60 -15.69
CA PRO A 118 3.99 -16.46 -16.91
C PRO A 118 3.11 -16.18 -18.13
N SER A 119 3.62 -15.38 -19.08
CA SER A 119 2.88 -15.00 -20.30
C SER A 119 2.61 -16.16 -21.25
N LYS A 120 3.50 -17.17 -21.28
CA LYS A 120 3.30 -18.38 -22.07
C LYS A 120 2.28 -19.27 -21.38
N GLU A 121 1.08 -19.35 -21.94
CA GLU A 121 0.01 -20.20 -21.44
C GLU A 121 0.37 -21.70 -21.47
N PRO A 122 -0.15 -22.51 -20.53
CA PRO A 122 0.02 -23.96 -20.55
C PRO A 122 -0.79 -24.59 -21.70
N THR A 123 -0.36 -25.78 -22.13
CA THR A 123 -0.99 -26.52 -23.23
C THR A 123 -1.75 -27.77 -22.79
N ALA A 124 -1.59 -28.17 -21.52
CA ALA A 124 -2.28 -29.33 -20.95
C ALA A 124 -2.50 -29.14 -19.44
N ASP A 125 -3.41 -29.94 -18.88
CA ASP A 125 -3.68 -29.97 -17.45
C ASP A 125 -2.50 -30.57 -16.66
N GLY A 126 -2.27 -30.08 -15.45
CA GLY A 126 -1.24 -30.60 -14.56
C GLY A 126 0.21 -30.31 -14.96
N GLN A 127 0.44 -29.56 -16.05
CA GLN A 127 1.77 -29.04 -16.39
C GLN A 127 2.28 -28.15 -15.25
N THR A 128 3.59 -28.14 -15.05
CA THR A 128 4.24 -27.27 -14.08
C THR A 128 5.29 -26.40 -14.74
N THR A 129 5.45 -25.19 -14.22
CA THR A 129 6.56 -24.31 -14.58
C THR A 129 7.10 -23.63 -13.34
N GLU A 130 8.42 -23.49 -13.30
CA GLU A 130 9.13 -22.84 -12.21
C GLU A 130 9.76 -21.56 -12.73
N VAL A 131 9.59 -20.48 -11.98
CA VAL A 131 10.15 -19.19 -12.37
C VAL A 131 10.80 -18.51 -11.18
N LYS A 132 12.07 -18.14 -11.36
CA LYS A 132 12.80 -17.32 -10.40
C LYS A 132 12.18 -15.92 -10.36
N ARG A 133 11.94 -15.44 -9.14
CA ARG A 133 11.29 -14.16 -8.87
C ARG A 133 12.03 -13.43 -7.76
N LYS A 134 12.08 -12.11 -7.91
CA LYS A 134 12.58 -11.21 -6.87
C LYS A 134 11.41 -10.73 -6.02
N ASP A 135 11.71 -10.32 -4.80
CA ASP A 135 10.80 -9.54 -3.95
C ASP A 135 9.44 -10.23 -3.76
N LEU A 136 9.42 -11.57 -3.59
CA LEU A 136 8.23 -12.41 -3.47
C LEU A 136 7.42 -12.12 -2.21
N ARG A 137 8.12 -11.87 -1.10
CA ARG A 137 7.55 -11.49 0.19
C ARG A 137 8.45 -10.44 0.82
N ALA A 138 7.91 -9.68 1.75
CA ALA A 138 8.63 -8.57 2.35
C ALA A 138 8.18 -8.35 3.78
N TYR A 139 9.07 -7.80 4.59
CA TYR A 139 8.73 -7.31 5.91
C TYR A 139 9.47 -6.00 6.21
N VAL A 140 8.87 -5.16 7.03
CA VAL A 140 9.46 -3.91 7.51
C VAL A 140 10.24 -4.22 8.79
N GLU A 141 11.55 -4.01 8.75
CA GLU A 141 12.45 -4.15 9.90
C GLU A 141 12.30 -2.95 10.86
N ASP A 142 12.23 -1.75 10.30
CA ASP A 142 12.08 -0.48 11.04
C ASP A 142 11.33 0.52 10.16
N GLY A 143 10.24 1.08 10.67
CA GLY A 143 9.40 2.06 10.01
C GLY A 143 9.12 3.24 10.91
N LYS A 144 9.20 4.45 10.37
CA LYS A 144 8.94 5.70 11.08
C LYS A 144 8.27 6.72 10.16
N ILE A 145 7.18 7.29 10.65
CA ILE A 145 6.51 8.45 10.09
C ILE A 145 6.55 9.53 11.17
N ILE A 146 7.19 10.66 10.87
CA ILE A 146 7.35 11.77 11.82
C ILE A 146 6.57 12.96 11.27
N PRO A 147 5.49 13.38 11.95
CA PRO A 147 4.67 14.48 11.49
C PRO A 147 5.46 15.78 11.34
N LYS A 148 5.25 16.50 10.24
CA LYS A 148 5.80 17.84 9.98
C LYS A 148 7.32 17.96 10.18
N ALA A 149 8.05 16.90 9.88
CA ALA A 149 9.48 16.80 10.18
C ALA A 149 10.40 17.26 9.04
N VAL A 150 9.87 17.45 7.82
CA VAL A 150 10.67 17.87 6.66
C VAL A 150 10.15 19.15 6.03
N THR A 151 11.07 19.88 5.40
CA THR A 151 10.77 20.97 4.48
C THR A 151 10.99 20.47 3.06
N THR A 152 9.97 20.57 2.21
CA THR A 152 10.02 20.15 0.81
C THR A 152 10.82 21.14 -0.05
N LYS A 153 11.08 20.77 -1.31
CA LYS A 153 11.77 21.63 -2.29
C LYS A 153 11.07 22.99 -2.48
N GLY A 154 9.74 23.02 -2.44
CA GLY A 154 8.93 24.23 -2.52
C GLY A 154 8.85 25.04 -1.22
N GLY A 155 9.44 24.56 -0.12
CA GLY A 155 9.39 25.21 1.20
C GLY A 155 8.18 24.83 2.06
N ASN A 156 7.37 23.86 1.64
CA ASN A 156 6.23 23.36 2.39
C ASN A 156 6.69 22.42 3.52
N THR A 157 5.91 22.33 4.60
CA THR A 157 6.16 21.36 5.66
C THR A 157 5.42 20.06 5.36
N ALA A 158 6.09 18.92 5.47
CA ALA A 158 5.50 17.59 5.25
C ALA A 158 5.97 16.58 6.31
N ASP A 159 5.26 15.46 6.42
CA ASP A 159 5.67 14.35 7.30
C ASP A 159 6.82 13.58 6.65
N SER A 160 7.81 13.15 7.45
CA SER A 160 8.89 12.31 6.94
C SER A 160 8.48 10.85 6.92
N LEU A 161 8.97 10.10 5.94
CA LEU A 161 8.88 8.64 5.88
C LEU A 161 10.29 8.03 5.95
N TYR A 162 10.44 7.01 6.79
CA TYR A 162 11.58 6.10 6.80
C TYR A 162 11.06 4.65 6.86
N LEU A 163 11.54 3.79 5.96
CA LEU A 163 11.28 2.35 5.99
C LEU A 163 12.57 1.59 5.69
N LYS A 164 12.97 0.67 6.56
CA LYS A 164 13.96 -0.37 6.26
C LYS A 164 13.19 -1.66 5.95
N ILE A 165 13.26 -2.12 4.70
CA ILE A 165 12.48 -3.25 4.21
C ILE A 165 13.43 -4.38 3.79
N LYS A 166 13.16 -5.58 4.30
CA LYS A 166 13.77 -6.81 3.82
C LYS A 166 12.87 -7.46 2.76
N LEU A 167 13.46 -7.80 1.62
CA LEU A 167 12.78 -8.37 0.46
C LEU A 167 13.30 -9.78 0.23
N TYR A 168 12.38 -10.74 0.27
CA TYR A 168 12.67 -12.15 0.10
C TYR A 168 12.42 -12.60 -1.33
N SER A 169 13.40 -13.29 -1.91
CA SER A 169 13.36 -13.75 -3.29
C SER A 169 13.37 -15.28 -3.36
N GLY A 170 13.15 -15.85 -4.53
CA GLY A 170 13.01 -17.29 -4.62
C GLY A 170 12.46 -17.79 -5.94
N THR A 171 11.80 -18.95 -5.88
CA THR A 171 11.19 -19.60 -7.03
C THR A 171 9.71 -19.78 -6.80
N VAL A 172 8.92 -19.42 -7.81
CA VAL A 172 7.49 -19.65 -7.83
C VAL A 172 7.19 -20.80 -8.77
N THR A 173 6.44 -21.78 -8.28
CA THR A 173 5.94 -22.89 -9.08
C THR A 173 4.48 -22.64 -9.41
N PHE A 174 4.15 -22.69 -10.69
CA PHE A 174 2.78 -22.68 -11.19
C PHE A 174 2.40 -24.07 -11.67
N LYS A 175 1.15 -24.46 -11.41
CA LYS A 175 0.53 -25.67 -11.94
C LYS A 175 -0.65 -25.27 -12.82
N SER A 176 -0.75 -25.87 -14.01
CA SER A 176 -1.84 -25.58 -14.91
C SER A 176 -3.14 -26.21 -14.43
N GLN A 177 -4.25 -25.54 -14.74
CA GLN A 177 -5.61 -26.04 -14.56
C GLN A 177 -6.43 -25.74 -15.82
N LYS A 178 -7.39 -26.62 -16.15
CA LYS A 178 -8.37 -26.37 -17.22
C LYS A 178 -9.18 -25.10 -16.91
N LYS A 179 -9.26 -24.17 -17.87
CA LYS A 179 -10.18 -23.02 -17.79
C LYS A 179 -11.63 -23.51 -17.90
N PRO A 180 -12.62 -22.79 -17.34
CA PRO A 180 -14.03 -23.03 -17.62
C PRO A 180 -14.30 -23.01 -19.13
N GLU A 181 -15.18 -23.89 -19.63
CA GLU A 181 -15.44 -24.02 -21.08
C GLU A 181 -15.99 -22.72 -21.70
N SER A 182 -16.72 -21.93 -20.90
CA SER A 182 -17.21 -20.60 -21.27
C SER A 182 -16.11 -19.57 -21.57
N GLU A 183 -14.89 -19.81 -21.10
CA GLU A 183 -13.74 -18.92 -21.32
C GLU A 183 -12.87 -19.35 -22.50
N TRP A 184 -13.13 -20.50 -23.11
CA TRP A 184 -12.33 -20.97 -24.24
C TRP A 184 -12.64 -20.15 -25.48
N LYS A 185 -11.60 -19.74 -26.21
CA LYS A 185 -11.79 -19.03 -27.48
C LYS A 185 -12.36 -19.95 -28.55
N ASN A 186 -12.00 -21.22 -28.49
CA ASN A 186 -12.60 -22.27 -29.29
C ASN A 186 -13.38 -23.23 -28.37
N PRO A 187 -14.71 -23.32 -28.50
CA PRO A 187 -15.56 -24.18 -27.66
C PRO A 187 -15.20 -25.67 -27.67
N THR A 188 -14.42 -26.12 -28.65
CA THR A 188 -14.06 -27.53 -28.83
C THR A 188 -12.62 -27.85 -28.41
N VAL A 189 -11.82 -26.84 -28.09
CA VAL A 189 -10.40 -26.99 -27.73
C VAL A 189 -10.19 -26.51 -26.30
N PRO A 190 -9.91 -27.42 -25.35
CA PRO A 190 -9.63 -27.04 -23.97
C PRO A 190 -8.48 -26.04 -23.86
N GLU A 191 -8.71 -24.95 -23.13
CA GLU A 191 -7.67 -24.01 -22.74
C GLU A 191 -7.31 -24.15 -21.26
N TYR A 192 -6.08 -23.79 -20.92
CA TYR A 192 -5.53 -23.94 -19.57
C TYR A 192 -4.97 -22.61 -19.08
N SER A 193 -4.96 -22.41 -17.76
CA SER A 193 -4.34 -21.26 -17.11
C SER A 193 -3.36 -21.71 -16.04
N TRP A 194 -2.35 -20.88 -15.77
CA TRP A 194 -1.46 -21.07 -14.64
C TRP A 194 -2.16 -20.71 -13.33
N LYS A 195 -2.02 -21.58 -12.32
CA LYS A 195 -2.37 -21.28 -10.93
C LYS A 195 -1.12 -21.38 -10.08
N LEU A 196 -0.95 -20.41 -9.17
CA LEU A 196 0.11 -20.45 -8.16
C LEU A 196 0.00 -21.74 -7.36
N SER A 197 1.06 -22.54 -7.34
CA SER A 197 1.11 -23.84 -6.66
C SER A 197 1.92 -23.78 -5.39
N SER A 198 3.14 -23.23 -5.46
CA SER A 198 4.03 -23.11 -4.29
C SER A 198 5.05 -22.00 -4.51
N ILE A 199 5.64 -21.56 -3.40
CA ILE A 199 6.73 -20.59 -3.39
C ILE A 199 7.84 -21.16 -2.53
N ALA A 200 9.06 -21.19 -3.05
CA ALA A 200 10.26 -21.60 -2.35
C ALA A 200 11.19 -20.40 -2.17
N HIS A 201 11.59 -20.13 -0.93
CA HIS A 201 12.52 -19.05 -0.56
C HIS A 201 13.96 -19.39 -0.97
N ASP A 202 14.70 -18.41 -1.48
CA ASP A 202 16.13 -18.47 -1.77
C ASP A 202 16.84 -17.32 -1.03
N ALA A 203 17.33 -17.60 0.17
CA ALA A 203 17.99 -16.61 1.03
C ALA A 203 19.22 -15.95 0.37
N GLY A 204 19.85 -16.61 -0.61
CA GLY A 204 20.99 -16.06 -1.36
C GLY A 204 20.61 -14.94 -2.33
N LYS A 205 19.31 -14.67 -2.49
CA LYS A 205 18.74 -13.64 -3.37
C LYS A 205 17.99 -12.55 -2.60
N ASP A 206 17.99 -12.61 -1.29
CA ASP A 206 17.36 -11.60 -0.45
C ASP A 206 18.14 -10.29 -0.51
N LYS A 207 17.42 -9.18 -0.41
CA LYS A 207 18.03 -7.85 -0.33
C LYS A 207 17.32 -7.02 0.72
N THR A 208 18.03 -6.01 1.22
CA THR A 208 17.49 -5.01 2.14
C THR A 208 17.58 -3.66 1.47
N VAL A 209 16.52 -2.87 1.53
CA VAL A 209 16.48 -1.51 0.99
C VAL A 209 16.00 -0.55 2.06
N VAL A 210 16.55 0.67 2.04
CA VAL A 210 16.10 1.77 2.89
C VAL A 210 15.36 2.77 2.02
N ILE A 211 14.11 3.04 2.37
CA ILE A 211 13.25 4.02 1.72
C ILE A 211 13.17 5.24 2.64
N GLY A 212 13.67 6.37 2.17
CA GLY A 212 13.49 7.66 2.81
C GLY A 212 12.58 8.54 1.95
N GLY A 213 11.74 9.36 2.54
CA GLY A 213 10.85 10.21 1.76
C GLY A 213 10.00 11.11 2.61
N TYR A 214 8.93 11.62 2.00
CA TYR A 214 7.99 12.50 2.68
C TYR A 214 6.61 12.52 2.01
N THR A 215 5.60 12.93 2.77
CA THR A 215 4.21 12.97 2.29
C THR A 215 4.08 13.92 1.09
N TYR A 216 3.47 13.43 0.01
CA TYR A 216 3.13 14.22 -1.16
C TYR A 216 2.18 15.36 -0.79
N THR A 217 2.57 16.60 -1.09
CA THR A 217 1.85 17.79 -0.65
C THR A 217 0.75 18.23 -1.61
N GLY A 218 0.81 17.81 -2.88
CA GLY A 218 -0.09 18.28 -3.94
C GLY A 218 0.28 19.63 -4.54
N PHE A 219 1.32 20.30 -4.03
CA PHE A 219 1.75 21.59 -4.54
C PHE A 219 2.65 21.44 -5.78
N PRO A 220 2.42 22.21 -6.86
CA PRO A 220 3.20 22.11 -8.09
C PRO A 220 4.71 22.29 -7.91
N GLU A 221 5.11 23.16 -6.97
CA GLU A 221 6.51 23.43 -6.63
C GLU A 221 7.26 22.25 -5.97
N ASP A 222 6.51 21.26 -5.48
CA ASP A 222 7.05 20.05 -4.84
C ASP A 222 7.09 18.83 -5.79
N ASN A 223 6.68 19.00 -7.04
CA ASN A 223 6.76 17.96 -8.05
C ASN A 223 8.20 17.78 -8.57
N TYR A 224 8.54 16.54 -8.92
CA TYR A 224 9.82 16.14 -9.52
C TYR A 224 9.66 15.77 -10.98
#